data_AF-A0A940ZCQ8-F1
#
_entry.id   AF-A0A940ZCQ8-F1
#
_cell.length_a   1.000
_cell.length_b   1.000
_cell.length_c   1.000
_cell.angle_alpha   90.00
_cell.angle_beta   90.00
_cell.angle_gamma   90.00
#
_symmetry.space_group_name_H-M   'P 1'
#
loop_
_entity.id
_entity.type
_entity.pdbx_description
1 polymer ?
#
loop_
_entity_poly.entity_id
_entity_poly.type
_entity_poly.pdbx_seq_one_letter_code
_entity_poly.pdbx_strand_id
1 'polypeptide(L)'
;MRKAKKFSFLILAQGLALMLLAGYSFYRVEADRPRLELKKQMVRDWELTDLCLFTEANYTRHLTQADRHTPFQNSPLAFEHFPSGSILLPPEALKR
;
A
#
# COMPACT_ATOMS: atom_id res chain seq x y z
N MET A 1 5.97 41.14 0.55
CA MET A 1 5.54 40.55 -0.75
C MET A 1 6.48 39.48 -1.33
N ARG A 2 7.82 39.63 -1.29
CA ARG A 2 8.77 38.64 -1.89
C ARG A 2 8.72 37.24 -1.27
N LYS A 3 8.51 37.12 0.04
CA LYS A 3 8.36 35.82 0.74
C LYS A 3 7.09 35.07 0.31
N ALA A 4 5.97 35.78 0.16
CA ALA A 4 4.71 35.21 -0.32
C ALA A 4 4.85 34.63 -1.74
N LYS A 5 5.50 35.35 -2.67
CA LYS A 5 5.75 34.85 -4.03
C LYS A 5 6.58 33.55 -4.04
N LYS A 6 7.63 33.46 -3.20
CA LYS A 6 8.43 32.23 -3.05
C LYS A 6 7.61 31.07 -2.48
N PHE A 7 6.78 31.35 -1.49
CA PHE A 7 5.90 30.35 -0.87
C PHE A 7 4.85 29.83 -1.87
N SER A 8 4.17 30.72 -2.60
CA SER A 8 3.21 30.34 -3.64
C SER A 8 3.86 29.54 -4.76
N PHE A 9 5.09 29.90 -5.16
CA PHE A 9 5.85 29.12 -6.14
C PHE A 9 6.14 27.69 -5.64
N LEU A 10 6.52 27.54 -4.37
CA LEU A 10 6.80 26.24 -3.77
C LEU A 10 5.55 25.37 -3.69
N ILE A 11 4.40 25.94 -3.31
CA ILE A 11 3.10 25.24 -3.32
C ILE A 11 2.76 24.76 -4.74
N LEU A 12 2.91 25.62 -5.74
CA LEU A 12 2.65 25.27 -7.13
C LEU A 12 3.58 24.15 -7.63
N ALA A 13 4.87 24.24 -7.29
CA ALA A 13 5.85 23.22 -7.64
C ALA A 13 5.54 21.86 -6.99
N GLN A 14 5.12 21.85 -5.73
CA GLN A 14 4.68 20.63 -5.03
C GLN A 14 3.41 20.05 -5.66
N GLY A 15 2.42 20.90 -5.97
CA GLY A 15 1.20 20.47 -6.65
C GLY A 15 1.50 19.85 -8.02
N LEU A 16 2.40 20.46 -8.79
CA LEU A 16 2.85 19.91 -10.07
C LEU A 16 3.57 18.57 -9.90
N ALA A 17 4.48 18.47 -8.91
CA ALA A 17 5.17 17.21 -8.63
C ALA A 17 4.18 16.08 -8.25
N LEU A 18 3.17 16.37 -7.43
CA LEU A 18 2.12 15.41 -7.09
C LEU A 18 1.30 14.98 -8.30
N MET A 19 0.94 15.92 -9.19
CA MET A 19 0.23 15.59 -10.43
C MET A 19 1.06 14.69 -11.35
N LEU A 20 2.37 14.95 -11.49
CA LEU A 20 3.27 14.12 -12.27
C LEU A 20 3.41 12.71 -11.68
N LEU A 21 3.54 12.61 -10.35
CA LEU A 21 3.59 11.31 -9.66
C LEU A 21 2.30 10.51 -9.83
N ALA A 22 1.14 11.17 -9.73
CA ALA A 22 -0.15 10.52 -9.96
C ALA A 22 -0.26 10.01 -11.41
N GLY A 23 0.06 10.86 -12.39
CA GLY A 23 0.07 10.47 -13.81
C GLY A 23 1.01 9.30 -14.10
N TYR A 24 2.21 9.33 -13.51
CA TYR A 24 3.17 8.23 -13.60
C TYR A 24 2.65 6.94 -12.96
N SER A 25 1.98 7.04 -11.81
CA SER A 25 1.34 5.91 -11.16
C SER A 25 0.29 5.24 -12.05
N PHE A 26 -0.56 6.03 -12.72
CA PHE A 26 -1.57 5.47 -13.65
C PHE A 26 -0.92 4.74 -14.83
N TYR A 27 0.14 5.31 -15.41
CA TYR A 27 0.89 4.66 -16.48
C TYR A 27 1.56 3.36 -16.00
N ARG A 28 2.17 3.39 -14.81
CA ARG A 28 2.83 2.24 -14.19
C ARG A 28 1.88 1.08 -13.91
N VAL A 29 0.65 1.35 -13.44
CA VAL A 29 -0.35 0.31 -13.17
C VAL A 29 -0.62 -0.53 -14.41
N GLU A 30 -0.78 0.11 -15.56
CA GLU A 30 -1.02 -0.61 -16.83
C GLU A 30 0.24 -1.37 -17.29
N ALA A 31 1.40 -0.71 -17.24
CA ALA A 31 2.67 -1.31 -17.62
C ALA A 31 3.06 -2.52 -16.75
N ASP A 32 2.67 -2.54 -15.49
CA ASP A 32 2.97 -3.62 -14.53
C ASP A 32 1.95 -4.76 -14.58
N ARG A 33 0.85 -4.67 -15.36
CA ARG A 33 -0.16 -5.74 -15.47
C ARG A 33 0.42 -7.09 -15.89
N PRO A 34 1.27 -7.21 -16.92
CA PRO A 34 1.81 -8.51 -17.33
C PRO A 34 2.61 -9.18 -16.20
N ARG A 35 3.38 -8.38 -15.45
CA ARG A 35 4.13 -8.85 -14.28
C ARG A 35 3.20 -9.30 -13.15
N LEU A 36 2.08 -8.62 -12.94
CA LEU A 36 1.08 -9.04 -11.97
C LEU A 36 0.41 -10.36 -12.38
N GLU A 37 0.08 -10.55 -13.65
CA GLU A 37 -0.50 -11.80 -14.16
C GLU A 37 0.46 -12.98 -14.03
N LEU A 38 1.76 -12.78 -14.32
CA LEU A 38 2.78 -13.81 -14.08
C LEU A 38 2.83 -14.22 -12.60
N LYS A 39 2.82 -13.25 -11.68
CA LYS A 39 2.79 -13.54 -10.24
C LYS A 39 1.53 -14.31 -9.83
N LYS A 40 0.37 -13.97 -10.40
CA LYS A 40 -0.88 -14.71 -10.15
C LYS A 40 -0.82 -16.14 -10.68
N GLN A 41 -0.14 -16.38 -11.81
CA GLN A 41 0.08 -17.73 -12.32
C GLN A 41 0.97 -18.53 -11.36
N MET A 42 2.10 -17.97 -10.94
CA MET A 42 3.00 -18.62 -9.97
C MET A 42 2.30 -19.02 -8.67
N VAL A 43 1.43 -18.15 -8.13
CA VAL A 43 0.63 -18.47 -6.93
C VAL A 43 -0.27 -19.67 -7.16
N ARG A 44 -0.90 -19.77 -8.34
CA ARG A 44 -1.74 -20.91 -8.68
C ARG A 44 -0.93 -22.19 -8.87
N ASP A 45 0.16 -22.10 -9.62
CA ASP A 45 1.01 -23.25 -9.95
C ASP A 45 1.65 -23.88 -8.70
N TRP A 46 1.92 -23.06 -7.68
CA TRP A 46 2.52 -23.50 -6.41
C TRP A 46 1.48 -23.73 -5.31
N GLU A 47 0.18 -23.66 -5.65
CA GLU A 47 -0.93 -23.83 -4.71
C GLU A 47 -0.85 -22.92 -3.48
N LEU A 48 -0.25 -21.73 -3.64
CA LEU A 48 -0.18 -20.73 -2.60
C LEU A 48 -1.55 -20.06 -2.45
N THR A 49 -1.92 -19.72 -1.21
CA THR A 49 -3.23 -19.11 -0.94
C THR A 49 -3.36 -17.71 -1.55
N ASP A 50 -2.30 -16.90 -1.48
CA ASP A 50 -2.26 -15.53 -2.02
C ASP A 50 -0.82 -15.01 -2.18
N LEU A 51 -0.69 -13.86 -2.85
CA LEU A 51 0.58 -13.13 -2.96
C LEU A 51 0.94 -12.48 -1.63
N CYS A 52 2.19 -12.68 -1.18
CA CYS A 52 2.76 -11.91 -0.09
C CYS A 52 2.95 -10.44 -0.52
N LEU A 53 2.17 -9.52 0.05
CA LEU A 53 2.20 -8.10 -0.33
C LEU A 53 3.29 -7.30 0.39
N PHE A 54 3.52 -7.62 1.66
CA PHE A 54 4.50 -6.97 2.53
C PHE A 54 5.21 -8.04 3.34
N THR A 55 6.50 -7.89 3.63
CA THR A 55 7.24 -8.87 4.44
C THR A 55 7.28 -8.50 5.92
N GLU A 56 6.87 -7.29 6.28
CA GLU A 56 7.05 -6.69 7.60
C GLU A 56 5.93 -7.10 8.57
N ALA A 57 4.79 -6.39 8.58
CA ALA A 57 3.69 -6.72 9.49
C ALA A 57 3.00 -8.03 9.07
N ASN A 58 2.96 -9.01 9.98
CA ASN A 58 2.49 -10.38 9.71
C ASN A 58 1.08 -10.42 9.10
N TYR A 59 0.16 -9.62 9.65
CA TYR A 59 -1.23 -9.54 9.21
C TYR A 59 -1.43 -8.81 7.86
N THR A 60 -0.33 -8.27 7.30
CA THR A 60 -0.31 -7.59 6.00
C THR A 60 0.33 -8.43 4.89
N ARG A 61 0.98 -9.56 5.24
CA ARG A 61 1.60 -10.49 4.28
C ARG A 61 0.57 -11.14 3.38
N HIS A 62 -0.35 -11.88 4.00
CA HIS A 62 -1.36 -12.71 3.35
C HIS A 62 -2.70 -12.30 3.92
N LEU A 63 -3.40 -11.37 3.26
CA LEU A 63 -4.65 -10.79 3.80
C LEU A 63 -5.71 -11.86 4.06
N THR A 64 -5.68 -12.95 3.30
CA THR A 64 -6.59 -14.09 3.47
C THR A 64 -6.23 -14.98 4.67
N GLN A 65 -4.96 -14.95 5.11
CA GLN A 65 -4.42 -15.78 6.19
C GLN A 65 -3.95 -14.97 7.39
N ALA A 66 -4.41 -13.72 7.55
CA ALA A 66 -4.11 -12.94 8.74
C ALA A 66 -4.64 -13.70 9.96
N ASP A 67 -3.72 -14.22 10.76
CA ASP A 67 -4.03 -15.05 11.93
C ASP A 67 -4.96 -14.26 12.87
N ARG A 68 -6.04 -14.89 13.33
CA ARG A 68 -6.98 -14.28 14.29
C ARG A 68 -6.55 -14.51 15.74
N HIS A 69 -5.59 -15.39 15.96
CA HIS A 69 -5.25 -15.95 17.26
C HIS A 69 -3.78 -15.78 17.64
N THR A 70 -2.97 -15.02 16.88
CA THR A 70 -1.60 -14.71 17.32
C THR A 70 -1.66 -13.88 18.61
N PRO A 71 -1.08 -14.35 19.72
CA PRO A 71 -0.97 -13.55 20.93
C PRO A 71 -0.18 -12.27 20.63
N PHE A 72 -0.65 -11.12 21.12
CA PHE A 72 -0.04 -9.80 20.89
C PHE A 72 -0.01 -9.34 19.42
N GLN A 73 -0.94 -9.81 18.58
CA GLN A 73 -1.09 -9.28 17.24
C GLN A 73 -1.53 -7.81 17.28
N ASN A 74 -0.82 -6.98 16.53
CA ASN A 74 -1.23 -5.61 16.27
C ASN A 74 -2.43 -5.57 15.32
N SER A 75 -3.38 -4.69 15.60
CA SER A 75 -4.49 -4.42 14.69
C SER A 75 -4.01 -3.55 13.51
N PRO A 76 -4.72 -3.57 12.36
CA PRO A 76 -4.51 -2.57 11.32
C PRO A 76 -4.53 -1.16 11.92
N LEU A 77 -3.60 -0.29 11.49
CA LEU A 77 -3.38 1.05 12.02
C LEU A 77 -2.92 1.14 13.49
N ALA A 78 -2.49 0.03 14.11
CA ALA A 78 -1.87 0.09 15.43
C ALA A 78 -0.54 0.86 15.40
N PHE A 79 -0.16 1.41 16.55
CA PHE A 79 1.13 2.08 16.70
C PHE A 79 2.24 1.03 16.78
N GLU A 80 2.79 0.66 15.64
CA GLU A 80 3.87 -0.32 15.52
C GLU A 80 5.01 0.17 14.62
N HIS A 81 6.11 -0.58 14.61
CA HIS A 81 7.31 -0.21 13.86
C HIS A 81 7.24 -0.48 12.36
N PHE A 82 6.25 -1.25 11.90
CA PHE A 82 6.14 -1.69 10.52
C PHE A 82 5.27 -0.72 9.70
N PRO A 83 5.85 -0.02 8.69
CA PRO A 83 5.09 0.88 7.84
C PRO A 83 3.89 0.23 7.16
N SER A 84 4.00 -1.05 6.77
CA SER A 84 2.92 -1.76 6.08
C SER A 84 1.62 -1.84 6.89
N GLY A 85 1.71 -1.81 8.23
CA GLY A 85 0.56 -1.78 9.12
C GLY A 85 -0.32 -0.53 9.02
N SER A 86 0.26 0.58 8.52
CA SER A 86 -0.45 1.85 8.32
C SER A 86 -1.16 1.96 6.96
N ILE A 87 -0.88 1.04 6.04
CA ILE A 87 -1.43 1.05 4.67
C ILE A 87 -2.79 0.32 4.62
N LEU A 88 -2.99 -0.67 5.49
CA LEU A 88 -4.19 -1.49 5.49
C LEU A 88 -5.22 -0.97 6.48
N LEU A 89 -6.44 -0.83 5.99
CA LEU A 89 -7.58 -0.45 6.81
C LEU A 89 -8.17 -1.68 7.50
N PRO A 90 -8.81 -1.49 8.67
CA PRO A 90 -9.63 -2.54 9.27
C PRO A 90 -10.67 -3.08 8.28
N PRO A 91 -10.94 -4.40 8.27
CA PRO A 91 -12.00 -5.01 7.49
C PRO A 91 -13.34 -4.29 7.69
N GLU A 92 -14.13 -4.17 6.62
CA GLU A 92 -15.46 -3.56 6.65
C GLU A 92 -16.37 -4.18 7.72
N ALA A 93 -16.24 -5.48 7.95
CA ALA A 93 -17.03 -6.21 8.95
C ALA A 93 -16.82 -5.73 10.41
N LEU A 94 -15.73 -5.00 10.69
CA LEU A 94 -15.43 -4.43 12.01
C LEU A 94 -15.84 -2.96 12.14
N LYS A 95 -16.27 -2.30 11.06
CA LYS A 95 -16.82 -0.93 11.07
C LYS A 95 -18.27 -0.99 11.55
N ARG A 96 -18.50 -1.19 12.84
CA ARG A 96 -19.82 -1.03 13.48
C ARG A 96 -20.00 0.38 14.00
#